data_AF-A0A3S0HV65-F1
#
_entry.id   AF-A0A3S0HV65-F1
#
_cell.length_a   1.000
_cell.length_b   1.000
_cell.length_c   1.000
_cell.angle_alpha   90.00
_cell.angle_beta   90.00
_cell.angle_gamma   90.00
#
_symmetry.space_group_name_H-M   'P 1'
#
loop_
_entity.id
_entity.type
_entity.pdbx_description
1 polymer ?
#
loop_
_entity_poly.entity_id
_entity_poly.type
_entity_poly.pdbx_seq_one_letter_code
_entity_poly.pdbx_strand_id
1 'polypeptide(L)'
;MLEIRRYYMKKLLIAFILLFSLVAPTFVQAESASVLLMVNNKKVEISPFTSNGNIYVPLDEVAKQMGDEVTSSSYQKKVHIKGETGFLVVIQDGQTTGIVNGKLYPLKTKMVDGEQVNANVKAIYKNGQVYVPIEFVRKWYDISCRGSKRKYENNNICWKASWKFTTIN
;
A
#
# COMPACT_ATOMS: atom_id res chain seq x y z
N MET A 1 -0.81 -40.81 61.97
CA MET A 1 0.24 -40.27 61.07
C MET A 1 -0.15 -40.31 59.57
N LEU A 2 -1.21 -41.02 59.14
CA LEU A 2 -1.65 -41.09 57.74
C LEU A 2 -2.51 -39.89 57.27
N GLU A 3 -3.27 -39.25 58.16
CA GLU A 3 -4.18 -38.15 57.79
C GLU A 3 -3.47 -36.85 57.39
N ILE A 4 -2.34 -36.53 58.01
CA ILE A 4 -1.56 -35.31 57.73
C ILE A 4 -0.95 -35.35 56.31
N ARG A 5 -0.52 -36.54 55.87
CA ARG A 5 -0.03 -36.77 54.50
C ARG A 5 -1.13 -36.55 53.45
N ARG A 6 -2.37 -36.95 53.74
CA ARG A 6 -3.51 -36.77 52.82
C ARG A 6 -3.90 -35.29 52.68
N TYR A 7 -3.75 -34.51 53.75
CA TYR A 7 -3.99 -33.07 53.73
C TYR A 7 -2.94 -32.30 52.93
N TYR A 8 -1.65 -32.61 53.11
CA TYR A 8 -0.55 -31.99 52.35
C TYR A 8 -0.60 -32.33 50.86
N MET A 9 -0.95 -33.57 50.50
CA MET A 9 -1.10 -33.98 49.09
C MET A 9 -2.24 -33.25 48.37
N LYS A 10 -3.35 -32.95 49.06
CA LYS A 10 -4.46 -32.15 48.49
C LYS A 10 -4.06 -30.68 48.28
N LYS A 11 -3.31 -30.08 49.20
CA LYS A 11 -2.79 -28.71 49.03
C LYS A 11 -1.74 -28.63 47.91
N LEU A 12 -0.89 -29.66 47.77
CA LEU A 12 0.08 -29.76 46.68
C LEU A 12 -0.62 -29.82 45.31
N LEU A 13 -1.71 -30.60 45.19
CA LEU A 13 -2.51 -30.69 43.96
C LEU A 13 -3.19 -29.35 43.61
N ILE A 14 -3.75 -28.65 44.61
CA ILE A 14 -4.38 -27.34 44.38
C ILE A 14 -3.33 -26.31 43.93
N ALA A 15 -2.14 -26.31 44.54
CA ALA A 15 -1.05 -25.42 44.14
C ALA A 15 -0.56 -25.71 42.72
N PHE A 16 -0.53 -26.98 42.30
CA PHE A 16 -0.11 -27.38 40.95
C PHE A 16 -1.11 -26.92 39.88
N ILE A 17 -2.41 -27.00 40.16
CA ILE A 17 -3.47 -26.53 39.25
C ILE A 17 -3.40 -25.00 39.08
N LEU A 18 -3.14 -24.27 40.16
CA LEU A 18 -3.04 -22.81 40.15
C LEU A 18 -1.78 -22.32 39.41
N LEU A 19 -0.68 -23.08 39.49
CA LEU A 19 0.55 -22.79 38.74
C LEU A 19 0.38 -23.03 37.24
N PHE A 20 -0.44 -24.00 36.84
CA PHE A 20 -0.67 -24.33 35.43
C PHE A 20 -1.57 -23.32 34.70
N SER A 21 -2.45 -22.61 35.44
CA SER A 21 -3.32 -21.58 34.85
C SER A 21 -2.63 -20.28 34.43
N LEU A 22 -1.37 -20.05 34.84
CA LEU A 22 -0.64 -18.81 34.51
C LEU A 22 0.05 -18.83 33.14
N VAL A 23 0.06 -19.97 32.44
CA VAL A 23 0.76 -20.13 31.15
C VAL A 23 -0.23 -20.30 30.00
N ALA A 24 -1.30 -19.49 29.99
CA ALA A 24 -2.11 -19.36 28.78
C ALA A 24 -1.33 -18.48 27.79
N PRO A 25 -0.84 -19.00 26.65
CA PRO A 25 -0.31 -18.16 25.60
C PRO A 25 -1.43 -17.23 25.11
N THR A 26 -1.30 -15.94 25.40
CA THR A 26 -2.14 -14.92 24.80
C THR A 26 -1.75 -14.80 23.33
N PHE A 27 -2.36 -15.61 22.48
CA PHE A 27 -2.27 -15.43 21.04
C PHE A 27 -2.98 -14.13 20.68
N VAL A 28 -2.22 -13.04 20.58
CA VAL A 28 -2.71 -11.81 19.95
C VAL A 28 -2.82 -12.11 18.46
N GLN A 29 -4.04 -12.34 17.98
CA GLN A 29 -4.32 -12.36 16.56
C GLN A 29 -4.17 -10.92 16.06
N ALA A 30 -3.10 -10.64 15.32
CA ALA A 30 -2.95 -9.37 14.63
C ALA A 30 -4.03 -9.31 13.53
N GLU A 31 -5.10 -8.58 13.80
CA GLU A 31 -6.11 -8.26 12.81
C GLU A 31 -5.45 -7.43 11.71
N SER A 32 -5.36 -8.00 10.51
CA SER A 32 -4.77 -7.33 9.37
C SER A 32 -5.71 -6.21 8.93
N ALA A 33 -5.37 -4.97 9.30
CA ALA A 33 -6.09 -3.78 8.86
C ALA A 33 -6.25 -3.79 7.33
N SER A 34 -7.51 -3.75 6.87
CA SER A 34 -7.81 -3.73 5.44
C SER A 34 -7.73 -2.30 4.92
N VAL A 35 -6.91 -2.07 3.90
CA VAL A 35 -6.76 -0.74 3.29
C VAL A 35 -7.85 -0.60 2.21
N LEU A 36 -8.80 0.32 2.42
CA LEU A 36 -9.81 0.65 1.43
C LEU A 36 -9.25 1.67 0.44
N LEU A 37 -9.26 1.29 -0.84
CA LEU A 37 -8.89 2.18 -1.94
C LEU A 37 -10.13 2.62 -2.72
N MET A 38 -10.39 3.92 -2.73
CA MET A 38 -11.43 4.54 -3.55
C MET A 38 -10.80 5.37 -4.67
N VAL A 39 -11.26 5.11 -5.90
CA VAL A 39 -10.89 5.85 -7.11
C VAL A 39 -12.18 6.40 -7.72
N ASN A 40 -12.28 7.71 -7.92
CA ASN A 40 -13.48 8.37 -8.45
C ASN A 40 -14.75 8.05 -7.62
N ASN A 41 -14.62 8.03 -6.28
CA ASN A 41 -15.67 7.61 -5.33
C ASN A 41 -16.17 6.16 -5.50
N LYS A 42 -15.55 5.34 -6.35
CA LYS A 42 -15.85 3.91 -6.45
C LYS A 42 -14.85 3.13 -5.60
N LYS A 43 -15.37 2.22 -4.75
CA LYS A 43 -14.53 1.21 -4.12
C LYS A 43 -13.93 0.38 -5.24
N VAL A 44 -12.60 0.30 -5.27
CA VAL A 44 -11.92 -0.58 -6.20
C VAL A 44 -11.58 -1.86 -5.44
N GLU A 45 -11.92 -3.00 -6.02
CA GLU A 45 -11.55 -4.34 -5.51
C GLU A 45 -10.07 -4.63 -5.79
N ILE A 46 -9.22 -3.70 -5.38
CA ILE A 46 -7.77 -3.88 -5.38
C ILE A 46 -7.32 -4.24 -3.98
N SER A 47 -6.23 -5.01 -3.93
CA SER A 47 -5.59 -5.46 -2.69
C SER A 47 -4.33 -4.62 -2.44
N PRO A 48 -4.46 -3.35 -2.02
CA PRO A 48 -3.30 -2.62 -1.50
C PRO A 48 -2.75 -3.35 -0.28
N PHE A 49 -1.47 -3.17 -0.01
CA PHE A 49 -0.83 -3.75 1.16
C PHE A 49 0.14 -2.77 1.80
N THR A 50 0.33 -2.91 3.11
CA THR A 50 1.34 -2.14 3.84
C THR A 50 2.61 -2.96 3.97
N SER A 51 3.76 -2.36 3.65
CA SER A 51 5.07 -2.96 3.88
C SER A 51 6.09 -1.89 4.22
N ASN A 52 6.86 -2.10 5.29
CA ASN A 52 7.89 -1.18 5.78
C ASN A 52 7.36 0.27 5.97
N GLY A 53 6.14 0.41 6.47
CA GLY A 53 5.49 1.72 6.67
C GLY A 53 5.03 2.43 5.38
N ASN A 54 5.01 1.73 4.25
CA ASN A 54 4.52 2.26 2.97
C ASN A 54 3.26 1.51 2.54
N ILE A 55 2.27 2.25 2.06
CA ILE A 55 1.07 1.69 1.44
C ILE A 55 1.36 1.51 -0.05
N TYR A 56 1.32 0.27 -0.50
CA TYR A 56 1.55 -0.12 -1.87
C TYR A 56 0.23 -0.36 -2.58
N VAL A 57 0.11 0.19 -3.80
CA VAL A 57 -1.09 0.05 -4.64
C VAL A 57 -0.70 -0.56 -6.00
N PRO A 58 -1.54 -1.42 -6.59
CA PRO A 58 -1.28 -2.01 -7.90
C PRO A 58 -1.45 -0.96 -8.98
N LEU A 59 -0.34 -0.60 -9.64
CA LEU A 59 -0.29 0.55 -10.52
C LEU A 59 -1.24 0.41 -11.73
N ASP A 60 -1.30 -0.78 -12.32
CA ASP A 60 -2.10 -1.09 -13.50
C ASP A 60 -3.59 -0.85 -13.26
N GLU A 61 -4.09 -1.38 -12.14
CA GLU A 61 -5.51 -1.29 -11.79
C GLU A 61 -5.89 0.15 -11.45
N VAL A 62 -5.02 0.86 -10.73
CA VAL A 62 -5.20 2.29 -10.45
C VAL A 62 -5.29 3.08 -11.76
N ALA A 63 -4.37 2.85 -12.70
CA ALA A 63 -4.36 3.53 -14.00
C ALA A 63 -5.59 3.22 -14.86
N LYS A 64 -6.01 1.95 -14.94
CA LYS A 64 -7.24 1.56 -15.64
C LYS A 64 -8.48 2.27 -15.07
N GLN A 65 -8.58 2.38 -13.74
CA GLN A 65 -9.68 3.08 -13.08
C GLN A 65 -9.67 4.59 -13.33
N MET A 66 -8.50 5.16 -13.65
CA MET A 66 -8.37 6.55 -14.09
C MET A 66 -8.75 6.75 -15.57
N GLY A 67 -8.94 5.67 -16.32
CA GLY A 67 -9.24 5.71 -17.76
C GLY A 67 -7.99 5.70 -18.64
N ASP A 68 -6.81 5.42 -18.08
CA ASP A 68 -5.57 5.37 -18.84
C ASP A 68 -5.37 4.00 -19.52
N GLU A 69 -4.66 4.02 -20.65
CA GLU A 69 -4.25 2.80 -21.35
C GLU A 69 -3.04 2.20 -20.64
N VAL A 70 -3.09 0.89 -20.33
CA VAL A 70 -2.04 0.20 -19.60
C VAL A 70 -1.49 -0.96 -20.41
N THR A 71 -0.18 -0.99 -20.60
CA THR A 71 0.57 -2.10 -21.16
C THR A 71 1.54 -2.64 -20.11
N SER A 72 1.30 -3.86 -19.63
CA SER A 72 2.13 -4.50 -18.61
C SER A 72 2.87 -5.70 -19.18
N SER A 73 4.15 -5.82 -18.85
CA SER A 73 4.98 -6.97 -19.19
C SER A 73 5.35 -7.71 -17.91
N SER A 74 4.82 -8.91 -17.75
CA SER A 74 5.17 -9.81 -16.64
C SER A 74 6.63 -10.25 -16.72
N TYR A 75 7.13 -10.54 -17.92
CA TYR A 75 8.52 -10.92 -18.17
C TYR A 75 9.50 -9.81 -17.77
N GLN A 76 9.22 -8.56 -18.17
CA GLN A 76 10.07 -7.42 -17.81
C GLN A 76 9.76 -6.84 -16.42
N LYS A 77 8.67 -7.30 -15.78
CA LYS A 77 8.11 -6.77 -14.53
C LYS A 77 7.93 -5.25 -14.60
N LYS A 78 7.31 -4.81 -15.69
CA LYS A 78 7.30 -3.41 -16.12
C LYS A 78 5.92 -3.00 -16.57
N VAL A 79 5.56 -1.74 -16.31
CA VAL A 79 4.28 -1.14 -16.62
C VAL A 79 4.52 0.13 -17.43
N HIS A 80 3.78 0.25 -18.52
CA HIS A 80 3.69 1.43 -19.36
C HIS A 80 2.25 1.93 -19.30
N ILE A 81 2.06 3.17 -18.84
CA ILE A 81 0.76 3.83 -18.80
C ILE A 81 0.79 4.97 -19.82
N LYS A 82 -0.25 5.05 -20.63
CA LYS A 82 -0.48 6.13 -21.57
C LYS A 82 -1.83 6.77 -21.28
N GLY A 83 -1.80 8.02 -20.84
CA GLY A 83 -3.00 8.82 -20.64
C GLY A 83 -3.50 9.46 -21.93
N GLU A 84 -4.76 9.89 -21.93
CA GLU A 84 -5.46 10.45 -23.10
C GLU A 84 -4.74 11.65 -23.74
N THR A 85 -3.99 12.42 -22.96
CA THR A 85 -3.28 13.64 -23.42
C THR A 85 -1.87 13.37 -23.97
N GLY A 86 -1.52 12.10 -24.23
CA GLY A 86 -0.15 11.69 -24.59
C GLY A 86 0.79 11.64 -23.38
N PHE A 87 0.21 11.67 -22.18
CA PHE A 87 0.89 11.50 -20.91
C PHE A 87 1.48 10.09 -20.80
N LEU A 88 2.73 9.94 -20.33
CA LEU A 88 3.40 8.64 -20.23
C LEU A 88 3.97 8.40 -18.83
N VAL A 89 3.68 7.23 -18.27
CA VAL A 89 4.36 6.70 -17.07
C VAL A 89 5.02 5.38 -17.38
N VAL A 90 6.25 5.20 -16.92
CA VAL A 90 6.95 3.91 -17.00
C VAL A 90 7.55 3.57 -15.64
N ILE A 91 7.17 2.40 -15.10
CA ILE A 91 7.69 1.85 -13.84
C ILE A 91 8.12 0.41 -14.04
N GLN A 92 9.21 0.03 -13.39
CA GLN A 92 9.72 -1.33 -13.37
C GLN A 92 10.02 -1.77 -11.93
N ASP A 93 9.90 -3.06 -11.66
CA ASP A 93 10.30 -3.70 -10.42
C ASP A 93 11.69 -3.25 -9.93
N GLY A 94 11.83 -3.06 -8.62
CA GLY A 94 13.09 -2.71 -7.98
C GLY A 94 13.57 -1.26 -8.16
N GLN A 95 12.94 -0.47 -9.03
CA GLN A 95 13.28 0.94 -9.24
C GLN A 95 12.79 1.82 -8.08
N THR A 96 13.57 2.84 -7.72
CA THR A 96 13.19 3.86 -6.70
C THR A 96 12.60 5.12 -7.31
N THR A 97 12.55 5.18 -8.64
CA THR A 97 12.02 6.28 -9.43
C THR A 97 11.11 5.77 -10.53
N GLY A 98 10.14 6.60 -10.91
CA GLY A 98 9.37 6.41 -12.12
C GLY A 98 9.71 7.41 -13.20
N ILE A 99 9.53 7.02 -14.46
CA ILE A 99 9.62 7.93 -15.59
C ILE A 99 8.22 8.49 -15.82
N VAL A 100 8.07 9.81 -15.77
CA VAL A 100 6.82 10.52 -16.05
C VAL A 100 7.13 11.58 -17.12
N ASN A 101 6.55 11.44 -18.31
CA ASN A 101 6.82 12.29 -19.48
C ASN A 101 8.33 12.48 -19.75
N GLY A 102 9.10 11.39 -19.67
CA GLY A 102 10.55 11.38 -19.92
C GLY A 102 11.41 11.91 -18.76
N LYS A 103 10.83 12.36 -17.65
CA LYS A 103 11.57 12.82 -16.46
C LYS A 103 11.49 11.80 -15.33
N LEU A 104 12.56 11.68 -14.53
CA LEU A 104 12.61 10.80 -13.37
C LEU A 104 12.00 11.47 -12.14
N TYR A 105 11.10 10.76 -11.47
CA TYR A 105 10.48 11.19 -10.23
C TYR A 105 10.64 10.11 -9.15
N PRO A 106 11.10 10.46 -7.93
CA PRO A 106 11.16 9.52 -6.82
C PRO A 106 9.77 8.95 -6.50
N LEU A 107 9.71 7.63 -6.27
CA LEU A 107 8.49 6.94 -5.85
C LEU A 107 8.04 7.41 -4.46
N LYS A 108 8.99 7.73 -3.58
CA LYS A 108 8.73 8.39 -2.31
C LYS A 108 9.83 9.39 -2.01
N THR A 109 9.46 10.52 -1.44
CA THR A 109 10.39 11.52 -0.93
C THR A 109 10.33 11.57 0.59
N LYS A 110 11.42 12.00 1.21
CA LYS A 110 11.51 12.31 2.64
C LYS A 110 12.20 13.66 2.81
N MET A 111 11.94 14.33 3.93
CA MET A 111 12.64 15.56 4.31
C MET A 111 13.94 15.20 5.02
N VAL A 112 15.06 15.75 4.57
CA VAL A 112 16.36 15.69 5.25
C VAL A 112 16.91 17.11 5.22
N ASP A 113 17.18 17.69 6.39
CA ASP A 113 17.76 19.04 6.53
C ASP A 113 17.00 20.14 5.75
N GLY A 114 15.67 20.02 5.66
CA GLY A 114 14.83 20.97 4.93
C GLY A 114 14.73 20.71 3.42
N GLU A 115 15.45 19.72 2.89
CA GLU A 115 15.40 19.33 1.47
C GLU A 115 14.57 18.05 1.26
N GLN A 116 13.83 18.01 0.13
CA GLN A 116 13.15 16.78 -0.29
C GLN A 116 14.12 15.88 -1.06
N VAL A 117 14.43 14.73 -0.48
CA VAL A 117 15.31 13.73 -1.08
C VAL A 117 14.58 12.42 -1.35
N ASN A 118 15.14 11.58 -2.22
CA ASN A 118 14.61 10.24 -2.49
C ASN A 118 14.64 9.39 -1.21
N ALA A 119 13.51 8.78 -0.85
CA ALA A 119 13.42 7.88 0.30
C ALA A 119 13.95 6.47 0.00
N ASN A 120 14.39 6.21 -1.24
CA ASN A 120 14.89 4.94 -1.76
C ASN A 120 13.89 3.78 -1.62
N VAL A 121 12.59 4.10 -1.60
CA VAL A 121 11.52 3.11 -1.60
C VAL A 121 11.33 2.57 -3.02
N LYS A 122 11.36 1.25 -3.16
CA LYS A 122 11.32 0.56 -4.45
C LYS A 122 9.89 0.20 -4.85
N ALA A 123 9.65 0.17 -6.16
CA ALA A 123 8.52 -0.55 -6.74
C ALA A 123 8.70 -2.06 -6.50
N ILE A 124 7.58 -2.77 -6.35
CA ILE A 124 7.56 -4.19 -6.01
C ILE A 124 6.72 -4.94 -7.03
N TYR A 125 7.28 -5.94 -7.69
CA TYR A 125 6.49 -6.88 -8.46
C TYR A 125 5.94 -8.01 -7.58
N LYS A 126 4.61 -8.14 -7.52
CA LYS A 126 3.92 -9.15 -6.72
C LYS A 126 2.62 -9.57 -7.42
N ASN A 127 2.30 -10.86 -7.39
CA ASN A 127 1.04 -11.39 -7.94
C ASN A 127 0.74 -10.93 -9.39
N GLY A 128 1.76 -10.87 -10.24
CA GLY A 128 1.59 -10.47 -11.64
C GLY A 128 1.61 -8.96 -11.89
N GLN A 129 1.66 -8.12 -10.85
CA GLN A 129 1.47 -6.67 -10.95
C GLN A 129 2.66 -5.90 -10.35
N VAL A 130 2.91 -4.70 -10.87
CA VAL A 130 3.84 -3.75 -10.25
C VAL A 130 3.09 -2.89 -9.26
N TYR A 131 3.58 -2.88 -8.02
CA TYR A 131 3.09 -2.07 -6.93
C TYR A 131 4.02 -0.90 -6.68
N VAL A 132 3.43 0.27 -6.43
CA VAL A 132 4.15 1.50 -6.10
C VAL A 132 3.63 2.10 -4.80
N PRO A 133 4.45 2.89 -4.08
CA PRO A 133 3.97 3.71 -2.98
C PRO A 133 2.85 4.63 -3.44
N ILE A 134 1.80 4.73 -2.64
CA ILE A 134 0.62 5.55 -2.92
C ILE A 134 0.95 7.03 -3.14
N GLU A 135 2.03 7.51 -2.52
CA GLU A 135 2.54 8.88 -2.68
C GLU A 135 3.02 9.15 -4.11
N PHE A 136 3.53 8.13 -4.80
CA PHE A 136 3.91 8.24 -6.21
C PHE A 136 2.68 8.44 -7.08
N VAL A 137 1.60 7.69 -6.85
CA VAL A 137 0.36 7.81 -7.62
C VAL A 137 -0.20 9.22 -7.51
N ARG A 138 -0.23 9.79 -6.30
CA ARG A 138 -0.66 11.18 -6.09
C ARG A 138 0.21 12.17 -6.87
N LYS A 139 1.54 12.02 -6.80
CA LYS A 139 2.47 12.88 -7.54
C LYS A 139 2.29 12.77 -9.04
N TRP A 140 2.18 11.55 -9.57
CA TRP A 140 1.89 11.28 -10.97
C TRP A 140 0.61 12.02 -11.40
N TYR A 141 -0.46 11.87 -10.64
CA TYR A 141 -1.74 12.54 -10.91
C TYR A 141 -1.63 14.08 -10.92
N ASP A 142 -0.93 14.65 -9.93
CA ASP A 142 -0.70 16.10 -9.89
C ASP A 142 0.07 16.59 -11.13
N ILE A 143 1.03 15.81 -11.63
CA ILE A 143 1.81 16.12 -12.84
C ILE A 143 0.93 16.01 -14.10
N SER A 144 0.08 14.98 -14.20
CA SER A 144 -0.80 14.80 -15.36
C SER A 144 -1.78 15.97 -15.50
N CYS A 145 -2.29 16.48 -14.38
CA CYS A 145 -3.16 17.63 -14.36
C CYS A 145 -2.48 18.98 -14.68
N ARG A 146 -1.21 19.15 -14.33
CA ARG A 146 -0.46 20.37 -14.69
C ARG A 146 -0.05 20.41 -16.17
N GLY A 147 0.16 19.26 -16.80
CA GLY A 147 0.61 19.15 -18.19
C GLY A 147 -0.48 19.44 -19.24
N SER A 148 -1.76 19.32 -18.88
CA SER A 148 -2.87 19.58 -19.80
C SER A 148 -3.13 21.08 -19.96
N LYS A 149 -2.48 21.73 -20.93
CA LYS A 149 -2.81 23.09 -21.38
C LYS A 149 -4.16 23.20 -22.12
N ARG A 150 -5.11 22.28 -21.90
CA ARG A 150 -6.50 22.53 -22.30
C ARG A 150 -7.16 23.31 -21.18
N LYS A 151 -7.37 24.59 -21.49
CA LYS A 151 -8.19 25.57 -20.79
C LYS A 151 -9.39 24.94 -20.07
N TYR A 152 -9.76 25.59 -18.97
CA TYR A 152 -11.00 25.54 -18.22
C TYR A 152 -12.27 25.84 -19.07
N GLU A 153 -12.35 25.30 -20.27
CA GLU A 153 -13.37 25.61 -21.25
C GLU A 153 -13.84 24.27 -21.81
N ASN A 154 -14.95 23.80 -21.22
CA ASN A 154 -15.61 22.52 -21.39
C ASN A 154 -14.98 21.33 -20.64
N ASN A 155 -15.62 20.98 -19.52
CA ASN A 155 -15.63 19.67 -18.86
C ASN A 155 -14.76 18.60 -19.54
N ASN A 156 -13.66 18.18 -18.90
CA ASN A 156 -13.29 16.78 -18.67
C ASN A 156 -11.81 16.60 -18.29
N ILE A 157 -11.55 15.50 -17.59
CA ILE A 157 -10.28 14.87 -17.21
C ILE A 157 -9.84 15.11 -15.74
N CYS A 158 -9.44 16.32 -15.31
CA CYS A 158 -8.88 16.49 -13.95
C CYS A 158 -9.88 16.47 -12.78
N TRP A 159 -11.19 16.57 -13.03
CA TRP A 159 -12.19 16.62 -11.95
C TRP A 159 -12.83 15.27 -11.63
N LYS A 160 -12.50 14.20 -12.37
CA LYS A 160 -13.17 12.90 -12.17
C LYS A 160 -12.58 12.07 -11.03
N ALA A 161 -11.37 12.37 -10.55
CA ALA A 161 -10.71 11.58 -9.51
C ALA A 161 -10.66 12.27 -8.15
N SER A 162 -11.76 12.10 -7.41
CA SER A 162 -11.76 12.22 -5.95
C SER A 162 -11.15 10.95 -5.36
N TRP A 163 -9.94 11.08 -4.80
CA TRP A 163 -9.22 10.01 -4.12
C TRP A 163 -9.47 10.11 -2.62
N LYS A 164 -10.06 9.06 -2.04
CA LYS A 164 -10.12 8.88 -0.59
C LYS A 164 -9.43 7.57 -0.25
N PHE A 165 -8.36 7.67 0.51
CA PHE A 165 -7.64 6.54 1.05
C PHE A 165 -7.98 6.46 2.52
N THR A 166 -8.79 5.49 2.90
CA THR A 166 -9.19 5.30 4.30
C THR A 166 -8.66 3.95 4.74
N THR A 167 -7.78 3.96 5.72
CA THR A 167 -7.42 2.74 6.46
C THR A 167 -8.61 2.41 7.35
N ILE A 168 -9.23 1.25 7.16
CA ILE A 168 -10.29 0.79 8.06
C ILE A 168 -9.58 -0.08 9.10
N ASN A 169 -9.51 0.44 10.33
CA ASN A 169 -9.11 -0.33 11.51
C ASN A 169 -10.32 -1.11 12.04
#